data_AF-A0A179IS06-F1
#
_entry.id   AF-A0A179IS06-F1
#
_cell.length_a   1.000
_cell.length_b   1.000
_cell.length_c   1.000
_cell.angle_alpha   90.00
_cell.angle_beta   90.00
_cell.angle_gamma   90.00
#
_symmetry.space_group_name_H-M   'P 1'
#
loop_
_entity.id
_entity.type
_entity.pdbx_description
1 polymer ?
#
loop_
_entity_poly.entity_id
_entity_poly.type
_entity_poly.pdbx_seq_one_letter_code
_entity_poly.pdbx_strand_id
1 'polypeptide(L)'
;MSRFFGPAMITNFERVLDEAFRREREQGRRAGLEEGRRVGLEEGRRQTARRLLERGLDEALVAEVTELSLEEVRRLRAALRSESGETPPPSDAAGRAD
;
A
#
# COMPACT_ATOMS: atom_id res chain seq x y z
N MET A 1 50.96 -44.39 -12.03
CA MET A 1 50.81 -42.95 -12.37
C MET A 1 49.40 -42.51 -12.01
N SER A 2 49.17 -41.99 -10.79
CA SER A 2 47.88 -41.40 -10.42
C SER A 2 48.01 -39.88 -10.41
N ARG A 3 47.41 -39.21 -11.39
CA ARG A 3 47.22 -37.75 -11.34
C ARG A 3 46.06 -37.48 -10.39
N PHE A 4 46.38 -37.04 -9.18
CA PHE A 4 45.42 -36.49 -8.23
C PHE A 4 45.11 -35.05 -8.67
N PHE A 5 43.97 -34.84 -9.34
CA PHE A 5 43.45 -33.50 -9.63
C PHE A 5 42.69 -33.01 -8.39
N GLY A 6 43.24 -32.04 -7.66
CA GLY A 6 42.66 -31.51 -6.42
C GLY A 6 41.44 -30.58 -6.64
N PRO A 7 40.64 -30.31 -5.58
CA PRO A 7 39.31 -29.68 -5.63
C PRO A 7 39.27 -28.15 -5.88
N ALA A 8 40.33 -27.55 -6.42
CA ALA A 8 40.45 -26.08 -6.49
C ALA A 8 39.49 -25.40 -7.51
N MET A 9 39.01 -26.12 -8.53
CA MET A 9 38.17 -25.55 -9.60
C MET A 9 36.67 -25.44 -9.26
N ILE A 10 36.19 -26.26 -8.32
CA ILE A 10 34.76 -26.36 -7.98
C ILE A 10 34.32 -25.20 -7.04
N THR A 11 35.25 -24.57 -6.31
CA THR A 11 34.91 -23.67 -5.20
C THR A 11 34.66 -22.20 -5.55
N ASN A 12 35.20 -21.66 -6.65
CA ASN A 12 35.01 -20.25 -6.99
C ASN A 12 33.66 -20.00 -7.67
N PHE A 13 33.22 -20.89 -8.55
CA PHE A 13 31.94 -20.75 -9.25
C PHE A 13 30.75 -20.96 -8.30
N GLU A 14 30.81 -21.99 -7.45
CA GLU A 14 29.80 -22.23 -6.41
C GLU A 14 29.66 -21.04 -5.47
N ARG A 15 30.78 -20.42 -5.05
CA ARG A 15 30.74 -19.23 -4.19
C ARG A 15 30.06 -18.04 -4.86
N VAL A 16 30.36 -17.80 -6.13
CA VAL A 16 29.73 -16.70 -6.90
C VAL A 16 28.23 -16.94 -7.06
N LEU A 17 27.81 -18.17 -7.34
CA LEU A 17 26.39 -18.52 -7.44
C LEU A 17 25.67 -18.40 -6.10
N ASP A 18 26.24 -18.93 -5.02
CA ASP A 18 25.67 -18.83 -3.68
C ASP A 18 25.52 -17.37 -3.24
N GLU A 19 26.53 -16.53 -3.49
CA GLU A 19 26.45 -15.10 -3.23
C GLU A 19 25.36 -14.43 -4.08
N ALA A 20 25.25 -14.78 -5.37
CA ALA A 20 24.21 -14.24 -6.24
C ALA A 20 22.80 -14.60 -5.73
N PHE A 21 22.55 -15.87 -5.39
CA PHE A 21 21.27 -16.31 -4.85
C PHE A 21 20.95 -15.69 -3.48
N ARG A 22 21.95 -15.52 -2.60
CA ARG A 22 21.75 -14.81 -1.33
C ARG A 22 21.37 -13.36 -1.55
N ARG A 23 22.10 -12.66 -2.42
CA ARG A 23 21.81 -11.26 -2.76
C ARG A 23 20.42 -11.11 -3.37
N GLU A 24 20.03 -11.99 -4.28
CA GLU A 24 18.70 -11.97 -4.89
C GLU A 24 17.59 -12.20 -3.84
N ARG A 25 17.76 -13.19 -2.95
CA ARG A 25 16.82 -13.43 -1.86
C ARG A 25 16.71 -12.26 -0.89
N GLU A 26 17.83 -11.64 -0.53
CA GLU A 26 17.84 -10.47 0.33
C GLU A 26 17.15 -9.27 -0.33
N GLN A 27 17.39 -9.06 -1.63
CA GLN A 27 16.71 -8.02 -2.42
C GLN A 27 15.21 -8.27 -2.47
N GLY A 28 14.77 -9.49 -2.80
CA GLY A 28 13.36 -9.85 -2.82
C GLY A 28 12.68 -9.66 -1.46
N ARG A 29 13.34 -10.07 -0.38
CA ARG A 29 12.85 -9.86 0.99
C ARG A 29 12.73 -8.38 1.32
N ARG A 30 13.73 -7.57 0.95
CA ARG A 30 13.73 -6.12 1.21
C ARG A 30 12.62 -5.42 0.43
N ALA A 31 12.47 -5.74 -0.85
CA ALA A 31 11.41 -5.21 -1.70
C ALA A 31 10.02 -5.55 -1.14
N GLY A 32 9.79 -6.82 -0.76
CA GLY A 32 8.53 -7.26 -0.17
C GLY A 32 8.20 -6.57 1.16
N LEU A 33 9.20 -6.34 2.00
CA LEU A 33 9.01 -5.60 3.26
C LEU A 33 8.69 -4.12 3.02
N GLU A 34 9.36 -3.49 2.06
CA GLU A 34 9.13 -2.08 1.72
C GLU A 34 7.73 -1.88 1.12
N GLU A 35 7.34 -2.75 0.19
CA GLU A 35 6.01 -2.73 -0.41
C GLU A 35 4.92 -3.03 0.62
N GLY A 36 5.10 -4.07 1.43
CA GLY A 36 4.15 -4.42 2.49
C GLY A 36 3.96 -3.30 3.51
N ARG A 37 5.05 -2.61 3.89
CA ARG A 37 4.98 -1.44 4.77
C ARG A 37 4.20 -0.29 4.12
N ARG A 38 4.45 -0.02 2.83
CA ARG A 38 3.76 1.05 2.09
C ARG A 38 2.26 0.77 1.99
N VAL A 39 1.88 -0.43 1.55
CA VAL A 39 0.48 -0.84 1.42
C VAL A 39 -0.21 -0.83 2.78
N GLY A 40 0.42 -1.40 3.82
CA GLY A 40 -0.16 -1.43 5.17
C GLY A 40 -0.38 -0.03 5.77
N LEU A 41 0.53 0.92 5.54
CA LEU A 41 0.35 2.30 5.97
C LEU A 41 -0.81 2.98 5.23
N GLU A 42 -0.91 2.80 3.92
CA GLU A 42 -1.97 3.39 3.11
C GLU A 42 -3.35 2.82 3.49
N GLU A 43 -3.46 1.49 3.63
CA GLU A 43 -4.68 0.83 4.08
C GLU A 43 -5.05 1.24 5.51
N GLY A 44 -4.07 1.37 6.41
CA GLY A 44 -4.28 1.81 7.78
C GLY A 44 -4.84 3.23 7.88
N ARG A 45 -4.32 4.16 7.06
CA ARG A 45 -4.87 5.53 6.95
C ARG A 45 -6.30 5.52 6.45
N ARG A 46 -6.60 4.76 5.38
CA ARG A 46 -7.94 4.64 4.82
C ARG A 46 -8.94 4.00 5.79
N GLN A 47 -8.54 2.96 6.51
CA GLN A 47 -9.40 2.34 7.54
C GLN A 47 -9.69 3.33 8.69
N THR A 48 -8.68 4.06 9.15
CA THR A 48 -8.85 5.08 10.17
C THR A 48 -9.82 6.15 9.68
N ALA A 49 -9.64 6.66 8.45
CA ALA A 49 -10.52 7.67 7.87
C ALA A 49 -11.97 7.18 7.79
N ARG A 50 -12.22 5.94 7.34
CA ARG A 50 -13.56 5.35 7.30
C ARG A 50 -14.20 5.33 8.70
N ARG A 51 -13.50 4.82 9.71
CA ARG A 51 -13.99 4.75 11.09
C ARG A 51 -14.28 6.11 11.72
N LEU A 52 -13.57 7.15 11.30
CA LEU A 52 -13.81 8.52 11.75
C LEU A 52 -15.04 9.10 11.03
N LEU A 53 -15.18 8.88 9.73
CA LEU A 53 -16.36 9.30 8.95
C LEU A 53 -17.65 8.63 9.43
N GLU A 54 -17.61 7.33 9.75
CA GLU A 54 -18.74 6.60 10.35
C GLU A 54 -19.17 7.16 11.70
N ARG A 55 -18.24 7.78 12.44
CA ARG A 55 -18.53 8.48 13.71
C ARG A 55 -19.09 9.90 13.50
N GLY A 56 -19.26 10.34 12.25
CA GLY A 56 -19.78 11.66 11.91
C GLY A 56 -18.77 12.80 12.05
N LEU A 57 -17.46 12.48 12.07
CA LEU A 57 -16.42 13.52 12.08
C LEU A 57 -16.34 14.24 10.73
N ASP A 58 -15.93 15.51 10.79
CA ASP A 58 -15.83 16.38 9.62
C ASP A 58 -14.73 15.91 8.64
N GLU A 59 -14.98 16.06 7.34
CA GLU A 59 -14.07 15.63 6.27
C GLU A 59 -12.71 16.32 6.34
N ALA A 60 -12.66 17.60 6.71
CA ALA A 60 -11.41 18.35 6.81
C ALA A 60 -10.55 17.85 7.98
N LEU A 61 -11.18 17.59 9.13
CA LEU A 61 -10.49 17.01 10.29
C LEU A 61 -10.00 15.58 10.00
N VAL A 62 -10.80 14.79 9.30
CA VAL A 62 -10.39 13.43 8.90
C VAL A 62 -9.19 13.48 7.94
N ALA A 63 -9.20 14.40 6.97
CA ALA A 63 -8.09 14.59 6.05
C ALA A 63 -6.79 14.96 6.79
N GLU A 64 -6.88 15.89 7.75
CA GLU A 64 -5.77 16.30 8.59
C GLU A 64 -5.20 15.14 9.42
N VAL A 65 -6.05 14.45 10.19
CA VAL A 65 -5.62 13.39 11.12
C VAL A 65 -5.07 12.17 10.39
N THR A 66 -5.59 11.85 9.20
CA THR A 66 -5.19 10.66 8.44
C THR A 66 -4.13 10.93 7.38
N GLU A 67 -3.72 12.20 7.24
CA GLU A 67 -2.80 12.67 6.19
C GLU A 67 -3.28 12.27 4.77
N LEU A 68 -4.60 12.15 4.59
CA LEU A 68 -5.22 11.90 3.30
C LEU A 68 -5.64 13.23 2.67
N SER A 69 -5.69 13.28 1.35
CA SER A 69 -6.27 14.44 0.68
C SER A 69 -7.77 14.54 0.95
N LEU A 70 -8.30 15.76 0.95
CA LEU A 70 -9.73 15.99 1.12
C LEU A 70 -10.55 15.27 0.04
N GLU A 71 -10.01 15.15 -1.18
CA GLU A 71 -10.63 14.38 -2.25
C GLU A 71 -10.72 12.88 -1.93
N GLU A 72 -9.66 12.27 -1.38
CA GLU A 72 -9.68 10.87 -0.95
C GLU A 72 -10.70 10.63 0.15
N VAL A 73 -10.77 11.53 1.13
CA VAL A 73 -11.76 11.45 2.22
C VAL A 73 -13.18 11.55 1.68
N ARG A 74 -13.44 12.47 0.73
CA ARG A 74 -14.74 12.58 0.03
C ARG A 74 -15.09 11.32 -0.73
N ARG A 75 -14.14 10.72 -1.46
CA ARG A 75 -14.34 9.44 -2.16
C ARG A 75 -14.65 8.33 -1.17
N LEU A 76 -13.95 8.25 -0.04
CA LEU A 76 -14.22 7.27 1.01
C LEU A 76 -15.63 7.46 1.60
N ARG A 77 -16.04 8.70 1.85
CA ARG A 77 -17.39 9.02 2.34
C ARG A 77 -18.48 8.67 1.32
N ALA A 78 -18.23 8.91 0.03
CA ALA A 78 -19.14 8.51 -1.04
C ALA A 78 -19.28 6.99 -1.10
N ALA A 79 -18.16 6.25 -1.02
CA ALA A 79 -18.16 4.79 -1.01
C ALA A 79 -18.96 4.21 0.18
N LEU A 80 -18.78 4.75 1.38
CA LEU A 80 -19.53 4.34 2.58
C LEU A 80 -21.04 4.61 2.45
N ARG A 81 -21.43 5.73 1.81
CA ARG A 81 -22.83 6.05 1.54
C ARG A 81 -23.48 5.12 0.53
N SER A 82 -22.74 4.74 -0.52
CA SER A 82 -23.22 3.75 -1.50
C SER A 82 -23.36 2.35 -0.91
N GLU A 83 -22.52 1.98 0.04
CA GLU A 83 -22.66 0.72 0.82
C GLU A 83 -23.87 0.77 1.77
N SER A 84 -24.26 1.96 2.23
CA SER A 84 -25.37 2.18 3.15
C SER A 84 -26.72 2.45 2.46
N GLY A 85 -26.77 2.47 1.13
CA GLY A 85 -28.02 2.66 0.36
C GLY A 85 -28.59 4.08 0.38
N GLU A 86 -27.78 5.10 0.66
CA GLU A 86 -28.25 6.48 0.74
C GLU A 86 -27.88 7.26 -0.52
N THR A 87 -28.88 7.45 -1.38
CA THR A 87 -28.78 8.21 -2.64
C THR A 87 -28.33 9.64 -2.34
N PRO A 88 -27.31 10.18 -3.02
CA PRO A 88 -26.86 11.55 -2.80
C PRO A 88 -28.02 12.53 -3.09
N PRO A 89 -28.21 13.57 -2.26
CA PRO A 89 -29.10 14.66 -2.64
C PRO A 89 -28.58 15.27 -3.95
N PRO A 90 -29.46 15.57 -4.92
CA PRO A 90 -29.04 16.12 -6.20
C PRO A 90 -28.28 17.43 -5.98
N SER A 91 -27.01 17.42 -6.36
CA SER A 91 -26.08 18.56 -6.23
C SER A 91 -26.50 19.77 -7.09
N ASP A 92 -27.47 19.61 -7.99
CA ASP A 92 -27.69 20.57 -9.08
C ASP A 92 -29.13 21.12 -9.18
N ALA A 93 -30.00 20.91 -8.18
CA ALA A 93 -31.43 21.27 -8.28
C ALA A 93 -31.84 22.63 -7.66
N ALA A 94 -30.90 23.54 -7.41
CA ALA A 94 -31.24 24.90 -6.95
C ALA A 94 -30.30 25.93 -7.59
N GLY A 95 -30.78 26.64 -8.61
CA GLY A 95 -30.05 27.81 -9.11
C GLY A 95 -30.32 28.28 -10.54
N ARG A 96 -31.38 27.83 -11.22
CA ARG A 96 -31.91 28.52 -12.41
C ARG A 96 -33.43 28.52 -12.39
N ALA A 97 -33.98 29.39 -11.57
CA ALA A 97 -35.27 30.02 -11.82
C ALA A 97 -35.01 31.53 -11.76
N ASP A 98 -35.52 32.20 -12.80
CA ASP A 98 -35.48 33.63 -13.13
C ASP A 98 -34.21 34.20 -13.79
#